data_AF-A0A7M3YW34-F1
#
_entry.id   AF-A0A7M3YW34-F1
#
_cell.length_a   1.000
_cell.length_b   1.000
_cell.length_c   1.000
_cell.angle_alpha   90.00
_cell.angle_beta   90.00
_cell.angle_gamma   90.00
#
_symmetry.space_group_name_H-M   'P 1'
#
loop_
_entity.id
_entity.type
_entity.pdbx_description
1 polymer ?
#
loop_
_entity_poly.entity_id
_entity_poly.type
_entity_poly.pdbx_seq_one_letter_code
_entity_poly.pdbx_strand_id
1 'polypeptide(L)'
;MEPYDIMMGMILFLTPIICWFFTRSQKEHRIPWRSWAQEFHEKRYYLHAMGYVVIIRWKAITDKLNEPMKVRTGHWTEWVYGIEGEFTKWIQDAFRNDALTEFLNFHYLFVYLFLIYVTTVYFAFSGDRDMTDKVTLNYLLIYALAVPYYLFFNVEVTSSWIPGMDALLYHDGWYTVFYALHDPLDNAVPSLHVAIPFGILMLNYLHVKEQGGTLREWRHWPYHLFVLINTGLFIFTILYLGIHWFVDIPLGILIGSIGALFIHHLQPRLRNDYGPVFKGISREKVRRHILVEGVVMLILLTGMMMAVNYQEETIEDRVSFQLGEDDSTFEIIQKFDPGMMVQSNISNLNSVGQLEIVVVMVETSVPAMETGAIDWEVMQTLGEHYTVAPQTTLSLNITSPKIYHFIVMHYEDAPEDESVMQVRIINDYGEDKMGEAMFLSLPSLWMTGFVVYRLYRLKKEGRSWIDSTPSYVWASSSSTDEEA
;
A
#
# COMPACT_ATOMS: atom_id res chain seq x y z
N MET A 1 -4.22 -23.77 13.48
CA MET A 1 -3.62 -22.51 13.96
C MET A 1 -3.72 -21.57 12.79
N GLU A 2 -4.27 -20.37 13.00
CA GLU A 2 -4.42 -19.39 11.91
C GLU A 2 -3.03 -19.04 11.33
N PRO A 3 -2.92 -18.81 10.00
CA PRO A 3 -1.66 -18.43 9.36
C PRO A 3 -1.01 -17.23 10.05
N TYR A 4 -1.81 -16.25 10.44
CA TYR A 4 -1.39 -15.06 11.16
C TYR A 4 -0.66 -15.35 12.48
N ASP A 5 -1.17 -16.30 13.28
CA ASP A 5 -0.57 -16.65 14.58
C ASP A 5 0.81 -17.28 14.40
N ILE A 6 0.94 -18.16 13.41
CA ILE A 6 2.20 -18.82 13.06
C ILE A 6 3.22 -17.77 12.61
N MET A 7 2.82 -16.89 11.70
CA MET A 7 3.65 -15.81 11.21
C MET A 7 4.12 -14.87 12.32
N MET A 8 3.21 -14.44 13.19
CA MET A 8 3.55 -13.55 14.30
C MET A 8 4.51 -14.24 15.28
N GLY A 9 4.28 -15.51 15.58
CA GLY A 9 5.18 -16.34 16.37
C GLY A 9 6.59 -16.43 15.75
N MET A 10 6.66 -16.66 14.43
CA MET A 10 7.92 -16.69 13.69
C MET A 10 8.64 -15.35 13.70
N ILE A 11 7.94 -14.23 13.50
CA ILE A 11 8.53 -12.88 13.56
C ILE A 11 9.16 -12.65 14.94
N LEU A 12 8.44 -12.93 16.01
CA LEU A 12 8.94 -12.75 17.39
C LEU A 12 10.14 -13.66 17.69
N PHE A 13 10.10 -14.91 17.23
CA PHE A 13 11.19 -15.87 17.42
C PHE A 13 12.45 -15.51 16.61
N LEU A 14 12.31 -15.09 15.35
CA LEU A 14 13.43 -14.78 14.46
C LEU A 14 14.05 -13.41 14.74
N THR A 15 13.29 -12.47 15.31
CA THR A 15 13.77 -11.12 15.65
C THR A 15 15.07 -11.10 16.46
N PRO A 16 15.21 -11.79 17.62
CA PRO A 16 16.45 -11.80 18.38
C PRO A 16 17.62 -12.44 17.62
N ILE A 17 17.36 -13.49 16.81
CA ILE A 17 18.37 -14.18 16.01
C ILE A 17 18.94 -13.21 14.96
N ILE A 18 18.06 -12.49 14.27
CA ILE A 18 18.42 -11.54 13.22
C ILE A 18 19.13 -10.32 13.79
N CYS A 19 18.62 -9.77 14.91
CA CYS A 19 19.30 -8.69 15.62
C CYS A 19 20.71 -9.12 16.07
N TRP A 20 20.86 -10.33 16.60
CA TRP A 20 22.16 -10.87 16.97
C TRP A 20 23.09 -11.04 15.76
N PHE A 21 22.58 -11.57 14.64
CA PHE A 21 23.34 -11.84 13.42
C PHE A 21 23.89 -10.55 12.79
N PHE A 22 23.05 -9.53 12.59
CA PHE A 22 23.43 -8.25 11.98
C PHE A 22 24.20 -7.30 12.91
N THR A 23 24.42 -7.70 14.16
CA THR A 23 25.27 -6.95 15.10
C THR A 23 26.52 -7.73 15.50
N ARG A 24 26.88 -8.82 14.81
CA ARG A 24 28.05 -9.67 15.16
C ARG A 24 29.37 -8.92 15.18
N SER A 25 29.52 -7.93 14.29
CA SER A 25 30.70 -7.08 14.16
C SER A 25 30.69 -5.82 15.06
N GLN A 26 29.57 -5.55 15.74
CA GLN A 26 29.34 -4.32 16.53
C GLN A 26 28.71 -4.64 17.89
N LYS A 27 29.39 -5.51 18.66
CA LYS A 27 28.84 -6.05 19.92
C LYS A 27 28.74 -4.99 21.02
N GLU A 28 29.67 -4.05 21.00
CA GLU A 28 29.79 -2.91 21.93
C GLU A 28 28.63 -1.92 21.85
N HIS A 29 27.90 -1.89 20.73
CA HIS A 29 26.75 -1.01 20.54
C HIS A 29 25.41 -1.64 20.98
N ARG A 30 25.40 -2.93 21.34
CA ARG A 30 24.17 -3.63 21.71
C ARG A 30 23.66 -3.16 23.06
N ILE A 31 22.37 -2.88 23.16
CA ILE A 31 21.74 -2.58 24.45
C ILE A 31 21.63 -3.86 25.29
N PRO A 32 22.24 -3.92 26.49
CA PRO A 32 22.13 -5.07 27.38
C PRO A 32 20.69 -5.31 27.80
N TRP A 33 20.25 -6.57 27.83
CA TRP A 33 18.86 -6.93 28.18
C TRP A 33 18.41 -6.39 29.55
N ARG A 34 19.35 -6.29 30.51
CA ARG A 34 19.08 -5.73 31.85
C ARG A 34 18.72 -4.24 31.83
N SER A 35 19.15 -3.53 30.80
CA SER A 35 18.93 -2.10 30.63
C SER A 35 17.76 -1.77 29.71
N TRP A 36 17.08 -2.76 29.12
CA TRP A 36 16.02 -2.53 28.15
C TRP A 36 14.87 -1.68 28.69
N ALA A 37 14.43 -1.91 29.92
CA ALA A 37 13.34 -1.12 30.52
C ALA A 37 13.74 0.35 30.71
N GLN A 38 14.98 0.60 31.14
CA GLN A 38 15.52 1.94 31.27
C GLN A 38 15.64 2.62 29.90
N GLU A 39 16.25 1.94 28.92
CA GLU A 39 16.41 2.45 27.55
C GLU A 39 15.04 2.78 26.93
N PHE A 40 14.05 1.88 27.08
CA PHE A 40 12.70 2.06 26.56
C PHE A 40 12.03 3.31 27.12
N HIS A 41 12.23 3.60 28.41
CA HIS A 41 11.69 4.79 29.05
C HIS A 41 12.46 6.05 28.64
N GLU A 42 13.79 6.06 28.77
CA GLU A 42 14.64 7.22 28.51
C GLU A 42 14.60 7.67 27.04
N LYS A 43 14.56 6.71 26.13
CA LYS A 43 14.45 6.96 24.68
C LYS A 43 13.03 7.15 24.19
N ARG A 44 12.04 6.94 25.06
CA ARG A 44 10.61 7.08 24.80
C ARG A 44 10.09 6.14 23.71
N TYR A 45 10.55 4.89 23.70
CA TYR A 45 10.10 3.88 22.73
C TYR A 45 8.61 3.53 22.84
N TYR A 46 7.94 3.94 23.92
CA TYR A 46 6.47 3.91 24.02
C TYR A 46 5.79 4.77 22.95
N LEU A 47 6.42 5.84 22.46
CA LEU A 47 5.88 6.65 21.35
C LEU A 47 5.94 5.88 20.02
N HIS A 48 6.95 5.05 19.82
CA HIS A 48 7.09 4.18 18.65
C HIS A 48 5.99 3.12 18.65
N ALA A 49 5.78 2.46 19.79
CA ALA A 49 4.68 1.52 19.98
C ALA A 49 3.31 2.17 19.74
N MET A 50 3.11 3.40 20.26
CA MET A 50 1.90 4.18 19.98
C MET A 50 1.74 4.48 18.49
N GLY A 51 2.84 4.78 17.77
CA GLY A 51 2.83 4.95 16.31
C GLY A 51 2.28 3.72 15.58
N TYR A 52 2.69 2.51 15.99
CA TYR A 52 2.15 1.25 15.46
C TYR A 52 0.65 1.06 15.76
N VAL A 53 0.16 1.52 16.91
CA VAL A 53 -1.28 1.48 17.21
C VAL A 53 -2.05 2.47 16.33
N VAL A 54 -1.50 3.67 16.13
CA VAL A 54 -2.12 4.70 15.28
C VAL A 54 -2.26 4.22 13.84
N ILE A 55 -1.23 3.59 13.27
CA ILE A 55 -1.29 3.08 11.89
C ILE A 55 -2.32 1.96 11.72
N ILE A 56 -2.42 1.02 12.67
CA ILE A 56 -3.45 -0.04 12.61
C ILE A 56 -4.85 0.58 12.62
N ARG A 57 -5.06 1.60 13.45
CA ARG A 57 -6.34 2.33 13.49
C ARG A 57 -6.58 3.14 12.22
N TRP A 58 -5.56 3.80 11.70
CA TRP A 58 -5.65 4.59 10.47
C TRP A 58 -6.00 3.70 9.28
N LYS A 59 -5.30 2.57 9.11
CA LYS A 59 -5.62 1.57 8.09
C LYS A 59 -7.07 1.11 8.21
N ALA A 60 -7.51 0.73 9.40
CA ALA A 60 -8.88 0.28 9.62
C ALA A 60 -9.95 1.36 9.35
N ILE A 61 -9.59 2.65 9.37
CA ILE A 61 -10.48 3.74 8.95
C ILE A 61 -10.46 3.84 7.42
N THR A 62 -9.28 3.87 6.79
CA THR A 62 -9.13 3.92 5.33
C THR A 62 -9.88 2.77 4.65
N ASP A 63 -9.68 1.53 5.12
CA ASP A 63 -10.30 0.33 4.53
C ASP A 63 -11.83 0.44 4.52
N LYS A 64 -12.42 1.02 5.58
CA LYS A 64 -13.88 1.23 5.68
C LYS A 64 -14.44 2.29 4.74
N LEU A 65 -13.59 3.22 4.30
CA LEU A 65 -13.99 4.26 3.36
C LEU A 65 -13.89 3.78 1.91
N ASN A 66 -13.03 2.78 1.64
CA ASN A 66 -12.69 2.37 0.28
C ASN A 66 -13.92 1.90 -0.52
N GLU A 67 -14.59 0.84 -0.09
CA GLU A 67 -15.72 0.25 -0.83
C GLU A 67 -16.90 1.20 -1.03
N PRO A 68 -17.39 1.93 0.00
CA PRO A 68 -18.50 2.86 -0.20
C PRO A 68 -18.22 3.97 -1.20
N MET A 69 -16.95 4.28 -1.47
CA MET A 69 -16.58 5.33 -2.42
C MET A 69 -16.53 4.87 -3.87
N LYS A 70 -16.32 3.57 -4.14
CA LYS A 70 -16.06 3.03 -5.49
C LYS A 70 -17.16 3.34 -6.52
N VAL A 71 -18.41 3.50 -6.07
CA VAL A 71 -19.52 3.94 -6.94
C VAL A 71 -19.17 5.27 -7.62
N ARG A 72 -18.47 6.17 -6.93
CA ARG A 72 -18.07 7.49 -7.44
C ARG A 72 -16.65 7.50 -7.97
N THR A 73 -15.71 6.91 -7.22
CA THR A 73 -14.27 7.01 -7.55
C THR A 73 -13.84 6.03 -8.62
N GLY A 74 -14.56 4.93 -8.79
CA GLY A 74 -14.22 3.89 -9.75
C GLY A 74 -12.82 3.33 -9.59
N HIS A 75 -12.22 2.96 -10.71
CA HIS A 75 -10.86 2.48 -10.79
C HIS A 75 -10.21 2.90 -12.11
N TRP A 76 -8.89 2.84 -12.16
CA TRP A 76 -8.05 3.29 -13.27
C TRP A 76 -7.34 2.14 -13.98
N THR A 77 -7.75 0.91 -13.71
CA THR A 77 -7.12 -0.33 -14.20
C THR A 77 -7.00 -0.36 -15.72
N GLU A 78 -8.06 0.02 -16.46
CA GLU A 78 -8.03 0.06 -17.92
C GLU A 78 -6.95 1.02 -18.45
N TRP A 79 -6.76 2.18 -17.81
CA TRP A 79 -5.74 3.15 -18.19
C TRP A 79 -4.34 2.61 -17.94
N VAL A 80 -4.13 1.91 -16.82
CA VAL A 80 -2.86 1.27 -16.50
C VAL A 80 -2.58 0.13 -17.49
N TYR A 81 -3.56 -0.74 -17.74
CA TYR A 81 -3.48 -1.81 -18.73
C TYR A 81 -3.18 -1.26 -20.13
N GLY A 82 -3.79 -0.14 -20.53
CA GLY A 82 -3.52 0.52 -21.81
C GLY A 82 -2.07 1.01 -21.97
N ILE A 83 -1.33 1.19 -20.86
CA ILE A 83 0.08 1.61 -20.87
C ILE A 83 1.03 0.40 -20.93
N GLU A 84 0.81 -0.63 -20.11
CA GLU A 84 1.76 -1.75 -19.96
C GLU A 84 1.31 -3.09 -20.57
N GLY A 85 0.02 -3.22 -20.90
CA GLY A 85 -0.58 -4.42 -21.48
C GLY A 85 -0.37 -5.65 -20.60
N GLU A 86 0.04 -6.75 -21.23
CA GLU A 86 0.24 -8.06 -20.60
C GLU A 86 1.66 -8.26 -20.05
N PHE A 87 2.43 -7.20 -19.85
CA PHE A 87 3.83 -7.32 -19.42
C PHE A 87 3.99 -8.14 -18.13
N THR A 88 3.11 -7.93 -17.15
CA THR A 88 3.13 -8.67 -15.88
C THR A 88 2.79 -10.15 -16.09
N LYS A 89 1.81 -10.47 -16.94
CA LYS A 89 1.49 -11.86 -17.33
C LYS A 89 2.69 -12.54 -17.99
N TRP A 90 3.39 -11.85 -18.89
CA TRP A 90 4.60 -12.38 -19.51
C TRP A 90 5.68 -12.75 -18.47
N ILE A 91 5.86 -11.94 -17.42
CA ILE A 91 6.76 -12.28 -16.31
C ILE A 91 6.30 -13.55 -15.59
N GLN A 92 5.00 -13.63 -15.26
CA GLN A 92 4.45 -14.81 -14.58
C GLN A 92 4.68 -16.08 -15.41
N ASP A 93 4.35 -16.05 -16.70
CA ASP A 93 4.48 -17.18 -17.62
C ASP A 93 5.95 -17.59 -17.82
N ALA A 94 6.87 -16.62 -17.96
CA ALA A 94 8.28 -16.88 -18.20
C ALA A 94 9.00 -17.57 -17.03
N PHE A 95 8.53 -17.36 -15.79
CA PHE A 95 9.17 -17.85 -14.57
C PHE A 95 8.30 -18.85 -13.79
N ARG A 96 7.17 -19.31 -14.37
CA ARG A 96 6.20 -20.17 -13.70
C ARG A 96 6.85 -21.43 -13.12
N ASN A 97 6.73 -21.61 -11.81
CA ASN A 97 7.29 -22.77 -11.10
C ASN A 97 6.69 -22.87 -9.69
N ASP A 98 6.13 -24.03 -9.33
CA ASP A 98 5.42 -24.21 -8.05
C ASP A 98 6.30 -23.93 -6.83
N ALA A 99 7.56 -24.39 -6.84
CA ALA A 99 8.48 -24.14 -5.73
C ALA A 99 8.88 -22.66 -5.61
N LEU A 100 8.97 -21.96 -6.74
CA LEU A 100 9.16 -20.51 -6.74
C LEU A 100 7.93 -19.80 -6.19
N THR A 101 6.72 -20.18 -6.63
CA THR A 101 5.45 -19.64 -6.13
C THR A 101 5.34 -19.80 -4.62
N GLU A 102 5.58 -20.99 -4.07
CA GLU A 102 5.52 -21.24 -2.62
C GLU A 102 6.52 -20.36 -1.86
N PHE A 103 7.77 -20.29 -2.35
CA PHE A 103 8.80 -19.44 -1.75
C PHE A 103 8.43 -17.95 -1.79
N LEU A 104 7.88 -17.47 -2.91
CA LEU A 104 7.52 -16.08 -3.11
C LEU A 104 6.25 -15.69 -2.35
N ASN A 105 5.26 -16.58 -2.21
CA ASN A 105 4.11 -16.38 -1.34
C ASN A 105 4.55 -16.22 0.12
N PHE A 106 5.41 -17.12 0.61
CA PHE A 106 6.01 -16.99 1.94
C PHE A 106 6.82 -15.69 2.06
N HIS A 107 7.68 -15.38 1.09
CA HIS A 107 8.49 -14.16 1.10
C HIS A 107 7.63 -12.90 1.17
N TYR A 108 6.64 -12.80 0.29
CA TYR A 108 5.72 -11.67 0.21
C TYR A 108 5.06 -11.40 1.55
N LEU A 109 4.41 -12.42 2.11
CA LEU A 109 3.61 -12.28 3.31
C LEU A 109 4.48 -12.12 4.56
N PHE A 110 5.48 -13.00 4.75
CA PHE A 110 6.29 -13.05 5.96
C PHE A 110 7.34 -11.95 5.99
N VAL A 111 8.14 -11.81 4.94
CA VAL A 111 9.30 -10.91 4.98
C VAL A 111 8.87 -9.45 5.01
N TYR A 112 7.71 -9.10 4.45
CA TYR A 112 7.21 -7.73 4.48
C TYR A 112 6.89 -7.28 5.91
N LEU A 113 6.02 -8.03 6.61
CA LEU A 113 5.70 -7.78 8.01
C LEU A 113 6.95 -7.84 8.90
N PHE A 114 7.83 -8.81 8.60
CA PHE A 114 9.09 -8.97 9.29
C PHE A 114 9.98 -7.73 9.14
N LEU A 115 10.17 -7.19 7.93
CA LEU A 115 11.01 -6.01 7.70
C LEU A 115 10.51 -4.79 8.46
N ILE A 116 9.21 -4.48 8.40
CA ILE A 116 8.62 -3.33 9.08
C ILE A 116 8.94 -3.37 10.60
N TYR A 117 8.64 -4.50 11.23
CA TYR A 117 8.84 -4.68 12.66
C TYR A 117 10.33 -4.81 13.02
N VAL A 118 11.05 -5.74 12.40
CA VAL A 118 12.42 -6.07 12.77
C VAL A 118 13.38 -4.93 12.50
N THR A 119 13.15 -4.10 11.48
CA THR A 119 14.01 -2.93 11.22
C THR A 119 13.98 -1.96 12.39
N THR A 120 12.78 -1.70 12.95
CA THR A 120 12.64 -0.83 14.11
C THR A 120 13.35 -1.42 15.33
N VAL A 121 13.13 -2.72 15.60
CA VAL A 121 13.75 -3.42 16.73
C VAL A 121 15.27 -3.51 16.57
N TYR A 122 15.76 -3.74 15.36
CA TYR A 122 17.19 -3.83 15.04
C TYR A 122 17.93 -2.53 15.38
N PHE A 123 17.42 -1.38 14.94
CA PHE A 123 18.03 -0.08 15.25
C PHE A 123 17.95 0.24 16.75
N ALA A 124 16.83 -0.10 17.40
CA ALA A 124 16.70 0.07 18.85
C ALA A 124 17.69 -0.82 19.62
N PHE A 125 17.84 -2.07 19.21
CA PHE A 125 18.75 -3.05 19.81
C PHE A 125 20.22 -2.68 19.63
N SER A 126 20.58 -2.08 18.50
CA SER A 126 21.93 -1.60 18.18
C SER A 126 22.24 -0.18 18.70
N GLY A 127 21.34 0.39 19.51
CA GLY A 127 21.53 1.70 20.13
C GLY A 127 21.50 2.87 19.14
N ASP A 128 20.93 2.69 17.94
CA ASP A 128 20.81 3.75 16.93
C ASP A 128 19.44 4.45 17.04
N ARG A 129 19.36 5.38 17.99
CA ARG A 129 18.11 6.08 18.28
C ARG A 129 17.58 6.86 17.08
N ASP A 130 18.48 7.45 16.28
CA ASP A 130 18.16 8.29 15.13
C ASP A 130 17.49 7.46 14.04
N MET A 131 18.07 6.30 13.73
CA MET A 131 17.48 5.40 12.76
C MET A 131 16.19 4.77 13.28
N THR A 132 16.09 4.43 14.58
CA THR A 132 14.82 3.92 15.16
C THR A 132 13.67 4.90 14.96
N ASP A 133 13.89 6.20 15.18
CA ASP A 133 12.90 7.25 14.89
C ASP A 133 12.53 7.29 13.42
N LYS A 134 13.54 7.38 12.53
CA LYS A 134 13.33 7.51 11.09
C LYS A 134 12.51 6.35 10.53
N VAL A 135 12.88 5.11 10.86
CA VAL A 135 12.21 3.91 10.31
C VAL A 135 10.81 3.68 10.89
N THR A 136 10.57 4.08 12.14
CA THR A 136 9.22 4.00 12.72
C THR A 136 8.28 5.00 12.07
N LEU A 137 8.76 6.23 11.86
CA LEU A 137 8.01 7.25 11.13
C LEU A 137 7.82 6.85 9.66
N ASN A 138 8.76 6.11 9.07
CA ASN A 138 8.68 5.62 7.69
C ASN A 138 7.39 4.84 7.44
N TYR A 139 7.11 3.85 8.29
CA TYR A 139 5.89 3.05 8.15
C TYR A 139 4.62 3.89 8.31
N LEU A 140 4.55 4.72 9.36
CA LEU A 140 3.41 5.59 9.65
C LEU A 140 3.10 6.56 8.50
N LEU A 141 4.12 7.24 8.00
CA LEU A 141 3.97 8.40 7.14
C LEU A 141 3.90 8.03 5.65
N ILE A 142 4.56 6.95 5.23
CA ILE A 142 4.41 6.44 3.87
C ILE A 142 3.00 5.89 3.66
N TYR A 143 2.44 5.18 4.65
CA TYR A 143 1.04 4.76 4.56
C TYR A 143 0.09 5.96 4.48
N ALA A 144 0.28 6.96 5.34
CA ALA A 144 -0.51 8.19 5.28
C ALA A 144 -0.42 8.87 3.90
N LEU A 145 0.74 8.85 3.24
CA LEU A 145 0.91 9.36 1.88
C LEU A 145 0.13 8.57 0.82
N ALA A 146 0.00 7.24 0.99
CA ALA A 146 -0.68 6.36 0.04
C ALA A 146 -2.22 6.49 0.07
N VAL A 147 -2.80 6.92 1.20
CA VAL A 147 -4.27 7.05 1.40
C VAL A 147 -5.04 7.68 0.23
N PRO A 148 -4.69 8.88 -0.28
CA PRO A 148 -5.44 9.46 -1.40
C PRO A 148 -5.38 8.63 -2.68
N TYR A 149 -4.32 7.86 -2.89
CA TYR A 149 -4.22 7.00 -4.08
C TYR A 149 -5.17 5.80 -3.95
N TYR A 150 -5.21 5.19 -2.77
CA TYR A 150 -6.09 4.05 -2.47
C TYR A 150 -7.57 4.40 -2.40
N LEU A 151 -7.91 5.66 -2.11
CA LEU A 151 -9.31 6.09 -2.04
C LEU A 151 -9.83 6.68 -3.36
N PHE A 152 -8.96 7.29 -4.19
CA PHE A 152 -9.40 8.06 -5.37
C PHE A 152 -8.81 7.58 -6.70
N PHE A 153 -7.77 6.75 -6.65
CA PHE A 153 -7.04 6.24 -7.80
C PHE A 153 -6.88 4.72 -7.70
N ASN A 154 -7.97 4.03 -7.35
CA ASN A 154 -8.01 2.58 -7.20
C ASN A 154 -7.58 1.91 -8.50
N VAL A 155 -6.80 0.84 -8.38
CA VAL A 155 -6.34 0.02 -9.50
C VAL A 155 -6.37 -1.42 -9.04
N GLU A 156 -7.21 -2.20 -9.72
CA GLU A 156 -7.35 -3.63 -9.52
C GLU A 156 -6.02 -4.35 -9.72
N VAL A 157 -5.80 -5.45 -9.00
CA VAL A 157 -4.63 -6.30 -9.23
C VAL A 157 -4.59 -6.88 -10.66
N THR A 158 -3.39 -7.21 -11.16
CA THR A 158 -3.24 -7.72 -12.53
C THR A 158 -3.99 -9.03 -12.76
N SER A 159 -4.07 -9.91 -11.75
CA SER A 159 -4.75 -11.20 -11.85
C SER A 159 -6.28 -11.11 -11.91
N SER A 160 -6.88 -9.96 -11.59
CA SER A 160 -8.33 -9.75 -11.75
C SER A 160 -8.69 -9.08 -13.09
N TRP A 161 -7.69 -8.57 -13.82
CA TRP A 161 -7.91 -7.80 -15.04
C TRP A 161 -7.31 -8.42 -16.31
N ILE A 162 -6.18 -9.14 -16.21
CA ILE A 162 -5.53 -9.73 -17.38
C ILE A 162 -6.08 -11.14 -17.61
N PRO A 163 -6.75 -11.42 -18.74
CA PRO A 163 -7.24 -12.77 -19.05
C PRO A 163 -6.12 -13.83 -19.04
N GLY A 164 -6.42 -14.99 -18.46
CA GLY A 164 -5.50 -16.13 -18.33
C GLY A 164 -4.30 -15.89 -17.40
N MET A 165 -4.34 -14.87 -16.54
CA MET A 165 -3.32 -14.64 -15.52
C MET A 165 -3.78 -15.21 -14.17
N ASP A 166 -2.96 -16.06 -13.56
CA ASP A 166 -3.36 -16.68 -12.31
C ASP A 166 -3.17 -15.76 -11.11
N ALA A 167 -4.15 -15.80 -10.22
CA ALA A 167 -4.14 -15.21 -8.88
C ALA A 167 -3.32 -16.06 -7.89
N LEU A 168 -2.03 -16.22 -8.16
CA LEU A 168 -1.09 -17.09 -7.42
C LEU A 168 -1.04 -16.87 -5.91
N LEU A 169 -1.37 -15.67 -5.44
CA LEU A 169 -1.41 -15.31 -4.03
C LEU A 169 -2.72 -15.73 -3.34
N TYR A 170 -3.84 -15.67 -4.08
CA TYR A 170 -5.18 -15.68 -3.51
C TYR A 170 -5.85 -17.06 -3.54
N HIS A 171 -5.37 -17.95 -4.41
CA HIS A 171 -5.93 -19.28 -4.59
C HIS A 171 -5.16 -20.40 -3.84
N ASP A 172 -4.27 -20.05 -2.91
CA ASP A 172 -3.73 -21.02 -1.96
C ASP A 172 -4.66 -21.07 -0.74
N GLY A 173 -5.38 -22.19 -0.58
CA GLY A 173 -6.45 -22.34 0.42
C GLY A 173 -6.01 -22.02 1.86
N TRP A 174 -4.72 -22.12 2.18
CA TRP A 174 -4.20 -21.70 3.49
C TRP A 174 -4.27 -20.17 3.71
N TYR A 175 -4.20 -19.38 2.64
CA TYR A 175 -4.17 -17.91 2.68
C TYR A 175 -5.42 -17.23 2.12
N THR A 176 -6.28 -17.93 1.37
CA THR A 176 -7.50 -17.36 0.75
C THR A 176 -8.34 -16.55 1.74
N VAL A 177 -8.70 -17.13 2.88
CA VAL A 177 -9.48 -16.44 3.92
C VAL A 177 -8.70 -15.26 4.50
N PHE A 178 -7.39 -15.42 4.71
CA PHE A 178 -6.57 -14.34 5.24
C PHE A 178 -6.57 -13.12 4.31
N TYR A 179 -6.35 -13.33 3.00
CA TYR A 179 -6.33 -12.24 2.03
C TYR A 179 -7.70 -11.59 1.86
N ALA A 180 -8.76 -12.38 1.72
CA ALA A 180 -10.12 -11.85 1.56
C ALA A 180 -10.57 -10.96 2.73
N LEU A 181 -10.02 -11.18 3.93
CA LEU A 181 -10.33 -10.40 5.13
C LEU A 181 -9.44 -9.16 5.33
N HIS A 182 -8.28 -9.08 4.67
CA HIS A 182 -7.25 -8.06 4.95
C HIS A 182 -6.80 -7.24 3.74
N ASP A 183 -7.06 -7.74 2.53
CA ASP A 183 -6.68 -7.15 1.26
C ASP A 183 -7.94 -6.87 0.41
N PRO A 184 -8.21 -5.60 0.05
CA PRO A 184 -9.33 -5.25 -0.81
C PRO A 184 -9.08 -5.48 -2.32
N LEU A 185 -7.89 -5.98 -2.72
CA LEU A 185 -7.53 -6.38 -4.09
C LEU A 185 -7.49 -5.26 -5.15
N ASP A 186 -7.64 -4.00 -4.73
CA ASP A 186 -7.79 -2.82 -5.61
C ASP A 186 -6.82 -1.68 -5.27
N ASN A 187 -5.84 -1.94 -4.39
CA ASN A 187 -4.85 -1.00 -3.90
C ASN A 187 -3.47 -1.22 -4.53
N ALA A 188 -3.44 -1.59 -5.81
CA ALA A 188 -2.18 -1.88 -6.51
C ALA A 188 -1.31 -0.61 -6.64
N VAL A 189 -1.89 0.51 -7.08
CA VAL A 189 -1.17 1.77 -7.25
C VAL A 189 -1.29 2.64 -5.99
N PRO A 190 -0.18 3.11 -5.38
CA PRO A 190 1.21 2.69 -5.53
C PRO A 190 1.56 1.50 -4.63
N SER A 191 2.59 0.74 -4.99
CA SER A 191 2.99 -0.43 -4.18
C SER A 191 3.67 -0.03 -2.86
N LEU A 192 3.02 -0.29 -1.72
CA LEU A 192 3.61 -0.13 -0.39
C LEU A 192 4.70 -1.17 -0.09
N HIS A 193 4.68 -2.32 -0.76
CA HIS A 193 5.74 -3.34 -0.71
C HIS A 193 7.05 -2.82 -1.32
N VAL A 194 6.97 -1.82 -2.20
CA VAL A 194 8.13 -1.09 -2.72
C VAL A 194 8.41 0.17 -1.88
N ALA A 195 7.37 0.98 -1.61
CA ALA A 195 7.52 2.29 -0.99
C ALA A 195 8.18 2.23 0.41
N ILE A 196 7.76 1.28 1.26
CA ILE A 196 8.27 1.19 2.64
C ILE A 196 9.74 0.74 2.69
N PRO A 197 10.13 -0.41 2.07
CA PRO A 197 11.53 -0.82 2.01
C PRO A 197 12.42 0.22 1.31
N PHE A 198 11.95 0.81 0.20
CA PHE A 198 12.67 1.89 -0.47
C PHE A 198 12.84 3.11 0.44
N GLY A 199 11.80 3.50 1.19
CA GLY A 199 11.88 4.57 2.18
C GLY A 199 12.96 4.31 3.24
N ILE A 200 13.09 3.08 3.73
CA ILE A 200 14.17 2.68 4.64
C ILE A 200 15.54 2.84 3.97
N LEU A 201 15.70 2.37 2.73
CA LEU A 201 16.95 2.50 1.97
C LEU A 201 17.34 3.97 1.75
N MET A 202 16.37 4.82 1.40
CA MET A 202 16.60 6.24 1.20
C MET A 202 16.91 6.96 2.52
N LEU A 203 16.23 6.64 3.62
CA LEU A 203 16.54 7.20 4.94
C LEU A 203 17.96 6.83 5.39
N ASN A 204 18.39 5.59 5.17
CA ASN A 204 19.75 5.13 5.41
C ASN A 204 20.76 5.97 4.60
N TYR A 205 20.50 6.13 3.30
CA TYR A 205 21.33 6.93 2.40
C TYR A 205 21.42 8.40 2.88
N LEU A 206 20.28 9.03 3.16
CA LEU A 206 20.21 10.43 3.60
C LEU A 206 20.96 10.64 4.91
N HIS A 207 20.75 9.76 5.89
CA HIS A 207 21.42 9.83 7.19
C HIS A 207 22.94 9.73 7.05
N VAL A 208 23.44 8.74 6.31
CA VAL A 208 24.88 8.52 6.15
C VAL A 208 25.53 9.63 5.32
N LYS A 209 24.87 10.10 4.26
CA LYS A 209 25.39 11.18 3.42
C LYS A 209 25.44 12.52 4.13
N GLU A 210 24.44 12.83 4.97
CA GLU A 210 24.46 14.04 5.78
C GLU A 210 25.63 14.08 6.77
N GLN A 211 26.02 12.92 7.30
CA GLN A 211 27.20 12.76 8.17
C GLN A 211 28.54 12.79 7.41
N GLY A 212 28.53 12.92 6.08
CA GLY A 212 29.73 12.96 5.24
C GLY A 212 30.37 11.59 4.96
N GLY A 213 29.72 10.48 5.36
CA GLY A 213 30.24 9.12 5.18
C GLY A 213 29.78 8.44 3.89
N THR A 214 30.18 7.17 3.74
CA THR A 214 29.67 6.28 2.69
C THR A 214 28.88 5.10 3.28
N LEU A 215 27.90 4.60 2.52
CA LEU A 215 27.06 3.46 2.96
C LEU A 215 27.89 2.22 3.27
N ARG A 216 29.01 1.97 2.57
CA ARG A 216 29.87 0.80 2.77
C ARG A 216 30.68 0.84 4.06
N GLU A 217 30.98 2.05 4.55
CA GLU A 217 31.70 2.27 5.80
C GLU A 217 30.75 2.31 7.00
N TRP A 218 29.45 2.47 6.75
CA TRP A 218 28.45 2.55 7.80
C TRP A 218 28.29 1.20 8.52
N ARG A 219 28.24 1.24 9.86
CA ARG A 219 28.16 0.04 10.70
C ARG A 219 26.95 -0.87 10.39
N HIS A 220 25.89 -0.30 9.82
CA HIS A 220 24.67 -1.02 9.45
C HIS A 220 24.66 -1.47 7.98
N TRP A 221 25.78 -1.35 7.24
CA TRP A 221 25.90 -1.78 5.84
C TRP A 221 25.36 -3.19 5.55
N PRO A 222 25.66 -4.24 6.34
CA PRO A 222 25.13 -5.58 6.07
C PRO A 222 23.60 -5.64 6.16
N TYR A 223 23.01 -4.88 7.10
CA TYR A 223 21.56 -4.79 7.24
C TYR A 223 20.93 -3.98 6.11
N HIS A 224 21.57 -2.87 5.70
CA HIS A 224 21.16 -2.10 4.52
C HIS A 224 21.14 -2.97 3.26
N LEU A 225 22.17 -3.80 3.04
CA LEU A 225 22.24 -4.72 1.92
C LEU A 225 21.14 -5.80 1.99
N PHE A 226 20.82 -6.29 3.19
CA PHE A 226 19.70 -7.21 3.39
C PHE A 226 18.36 -6.58 2.98
N VAL A 227 18.10 -5.32 3.38
CA VAL A 227 16.89 -4.59 2.94
C VAL A 227 16.91 -4.38 1.42
N LEU A 228 18.06 -4.05 0.82
CA LEU A 228 18.19 -3.82 -0.62
C LEU A 228 17.86 -5.08 -1.44
N ILE A 229 18.43 -6.22 -1.06
CA ILE A 229 18.17 -7.50 -1.73
C ILE A 229 16.69 -7.86 -1.61
N ASN A 230 16.10 -7.74 -0.42
CA ASN A 230 14.68 -8.01 -0.24
C ASN A 230 13.80 -7.04 -1.03
N THR A 231 14.16 -5.76 -1.13
CA THR A 231 13.43 -4.78 -1.96
C THR A 231 13.44 -5.19 -3.43
N GLY A 232 14.59 -5.62 -3.96
CA GLY A 232 14.69 -6.16 -5.32
C GLY A 232 13.86 -7.44 -5.50
N LEU A 233 13.85 -8.32 -4.50
CA LEU A 233 13.03 -9.52 -4.52
C LEU A 233 11.52 -9.19 -4.47
N PHE A 234 11.08 -8.22 -3.66
CA PHE A 234 9.69 -7.78 -3.64
C PHE A 234 9.24 -7.26 -5.00
N ILE A 235 10.06 -6.46 -5.68
CA ILE A 235 9.75 -5.95 -7.03
C ILE A 235 9.46 -7.10 -8.00
N PHE A 236 10.26 -8.17 -7.97
CA PHE A 236 9.99 -9.35 -8.80
C PHE A 236 8.74 -10.11 -8.31
N THR A 237 8.63 -10.30 -7.00
CA THR A 237 7.56 -11.07 -6.34
C THR A 237 6.17 -10.52 -6.67
N ILE A 238 5.99 -9.20 -6.56
CA ILE A 238 4.68 -8.58 -6.77
C ILE A 238 4.19 -8.71 -8.23
N LEU A 239 5.11 -8.68 -9.19
CA LEU A 239 4.78 -8.88 -10.60
C LEU A 239 4.50 -10.36 -10.88
N TYR A 240 5.37 -11.24 -10.38
CA TYR A 240 5.22 -12.68 -10.58
C TYR A 240 3.91 -13.23 -10.01
N LEU A 241 3.55 -12.82 -8.79
CA LEU A 241 2.34 -13.27 -8.10
C LEU A 241 1.04 -12.68 -8.67
N GLY A 242 1.14 -11.73 -9.62
CA GLY A 242 -0.01 -11.14 -10.29
C GLY A 242 -0.82 -10.16 -9.46
N ILE A 243 -0.16 -9.46 -8.53
CA ILE A 243 -0.82 -8.58 -7.57
C ILE A 243 -0.50 -7.09 -7.78
N HIS A 244 0.38 -6.76 -8.72
CA HIS A 244 0.78 -5.39 -9.00
C HIS A 244 1.13 -5.20 -10.49
N TRP A 245 0.90 -3.99 -10.97
CA TRP A 245 1.33 -3.51 -12.28
C TRP A 245 2.77 -3.01 -12.22
N PHE A 246 3.45 -2.97 -13.36
CA PHE A 246 4.82 -2.45 -13.43
C PHE A 246 4.89 -0.97 -13.05
N VAL A 247 3.86 -0.17 -13.39
CA VAL A 247 3.76 1.25 -13.00
C VAL A 247 3.74 1.48 -11.48
N ASP A 248 3.35 0.47 -10.70
CA ASP A 248 3.23 0.54 -9.24
C ASP A 248 4.61 0.70 -8.58
N ILE A 249 5.66 0.21 -9.24
CA ILE A 249 7.05 0.23 -8.76
C ILE A 249 7.61 1.67 -8.75
N PRO A 250 7.68 2.41 -9.88
CA PRO A 250 8.16 3.79 -9.86
C PRO A 250 7.26 4.71 -9.01
N LEU A 251 5.95 4.49 -8.97
CA LEU A 251 5.06 5.26 -8.09
C LEU A 251 5.29 4.93 -6.61
N GLY A 252 5.53 3.67 -6.26
CA GLY A 252 5.95 3.25 -4.92
C GLY A 252 7.29 3.90 -4.51
N ILE A 253 8.28 3.91 -5.41
CA ILE A 253 9.56 4.60 -5.18
C ILE A 253 9.35 6.11 -4.96
N LEU A 254 8.45 6.74 -5.73
CA LEU A 254 8.12 8.15 -5.57
C LEU A 254 7.51 8.45 -4.20
N ILE A 255 6.51 7.68 -3.77
CA ILE A 255 5.88 7.85 -2.45
C ILE A 255 6.88 7.57 -1.32
N GLY A 256 7.67 6.51 -1.46
CA GLY A 256 8.77 6.21 -0.52
C GLY A 256 9.78 7.35 -0.42
N SER A 257 10.08 8.00 -1.55
CA SER A 257 10.99 9.16 -1.60
C SER A 257 10.43 10.38 -0.88
N ILE A 258 9.17 10.71 -1.13
CA ILE A 258 8.47 11.83 -0.46
C ILE A 258 8.43 11.59 1.05
N GLY A 259 8.06 10.37 1.46
CA GLY A 259 8.05 9.98 2.87
C GLY A 259 9.42 10.10 3.53
N ALA A 260 10.46 9.53 2.91
CA ALA A 260 11.83 9.59 3.42
C ALA A 260 12.35 11.03 3.55
N LEU A 261 12.10 11.89 2.55
CA LEU A 261 12.47 13.31 2.59
C LEU A 261 11.73 14.06 3.70
N PHE A 262 10.42 13.85 3.79
CA PHE A 262 9.60 14.47 4.82
C PHE A 262 10.12 14.12 6.22
N ILE A 263 10.37 12.84 6.48
CA ILE A 263 10.92 12.35 7.74
C ILE A 263 12.30 12.93 8.01
N HIS A 264 13.20 12.86 7.03
CA HIS A 264 14.57 13.32 7.17
C HIS A 264 14.65 14.82 7.51
N HIS A 265 13.79 15.65 6.90
CA HIS A 265 13.75 17.09 7.18
C HIS A 265 12.93 17.46 8.42
N LEU A 266 11.98 16.62 8.87
CA LEU A 266 11.13 16.89 10.03
C LEU A 266 11.73 16.37 11.35
N GLN A 267 12.34 15.19 11.33
CA GLN A 267 12.79 14.48 12.53
C GLN A 267 13.70 15.32 13.45
N PRO A 268 14.69 16.10 12.96
CA PRO A 268 15.56 16.87 13.86
C PRO A 268 14.80 17.90 14.70
N ARG A 269 13.64 18.38 14.22
CA ARG A 269 12.75 19.24 15.01
C ARG A 269 11.99 18.48 16.07
N LEU A 270 11.47 17.30 15.73
CA LEU A 270 10.71 16.45 16.68
C LEU A 270 11.57 16.03 17.87
N ARG A 271 12.88 15.85 17.64
CA ARG A 271 13.86 15.51 18.68
C ARG A 271 14.34 16.68 19.53
N ASN A 272 14.00 17.91 19.14
CA ASN A 272 14.55 19.15 19.72
C ASN A 272 16.07 19.29 19.58
N ASP A 273 16.70 18.68 18.57
CA ASP A 273 18.17 18.72 18.38
C ASP A 273 18.67 20.17 18.18
N TYR A 274 17.80 21.07 17.73
CA TYR A 274 18.11 22.49 17.49
C TYR A 274 17.35 23.46 18.44
N GLY A 275 16.75 22.95 19.53
CA GLY A 275 15.88 23.68 20.46
C GLY A 275 14.41 23.25 20.37
N PRO A 276 13.48 23.94 21.05
CA PRO A 276 12.06 23.55 21.06
C PRO A 276 11.48 23.39 19.66
N VAL A 277 10.58 22.42 19.46
CA VAL A 277 9.93 22.10 18.16
C VAL A 277 9.46 23.34 17.38
N PHE A 278 8.91 24.34 18.09
CA PHE A 278 8.35 25.55 17.50
C PHE A 278 9.34 26.74 17.40
N LYS A 279 10.62 26.53 17.72
CA LYS A 279 11.65 27.55 17.65
C LYS A 279 11.83 28.05 16.20
N GLY A 280 11.93 29.37 16.03
CA GLY A 280 12.10 29.99 14.72
C GLY A 280 10.86 29.93 13.82
N ILE A 281 9.67 29.72 14.41
CA ILE A 281 8.37 29.86 13.74
C ILE A 281 7.85 31.28 14.02
N SER A 282 7.93 32.16 13.02
CA SER A 282 7.33 33.50 13.06
C SER A 282 5.94 33.51 12.39
N ARG A 283 5.11 34.50 12.71
CA ARG A 283 3.79 34.68 12.07
C ARG A 283 3.91 34.79 10.55
N GLU A 284 4.94 35.46 10.07
CA GLU A 284 5.21 35.59 8.63
C GLU A 284 5.60 34.25 8.01
N LYS A 285 6.44 33.47 8.68
CA LYS A 285 6.83 32.13 8.23
C LYS A 285 5.61 31.20 8.15
N VAL A 286 4.74 31.22 9.16
CA VAL A 286 3.48 30.48 9.15
C VAL A 286 2.61 30.89 7.96
N ARG A 287 2.46 32.20 7.71
CA ARG A 287 1.70 32.69 6.56
C ARG A 287 2.27 32.19 5.22
N ARG A 288 3.59 32.22 5.05
CA ARG A 288 4.25 31.71 3.82
C ARG A 288 4.05 30.20 3.65
N HIS A 289 4.17 29.43 4.73
CA HIS A 289 3.92 27.99 4.72
C HIS A 289 2.47 27.66 4.36
N ILE A 290 1.50 28.28 5.05
CA ILE A 290 0.07 28.11 4.75
C ILE A 290 -0.23 28.48 3.29
N LEU A 291 0.36 29.57 2.77
CA LEU A 291 0.13 29.98 1.40
C LEU A 291 0.66 28.96 0.39
N VAL A 292 1.94 28.58 0.48
CA VAL A 292 2.56 27.70 -0.53
C VAL A 292 2.07 26.26 -0.40
N GLU A 293 2.08 25.70 0.81
CA GLU A 293 1.62 24.33 1.05
C GLU A 293 0.11 24.22 0.81
N GLY A 294 -0.66 25.26 1.16
CA GLY A 294 -2.09 25.34 0.87
C GLY A 294 -2.39 25.40 -0.63
N VAL A 295 -1.62 26.16 -1.43
CA VAL A 295 -1.77 26.17 -2.89
C VAL A 295 -1.46 24.80 -3.49
N VAL A 296 -0.38 24.13 -3.07
CA VAL A 296 -0.07 22.77 -3.55
C VAL A 296 -1.19 21.81 -3.18
N MET A 297 -1.66 21.86 -1.93
CA MET A 297 -2.78 21.04 -1.47
C MET A 297 -4.06 21.28 -2.28
N LEU A 298 -4.40 22.53 -2.58
CA LEU A 298 -5.57 22.87 -3.40
C LEU A 298 -5.44 22.36 -4.84
N ILE A 299 -4.25 22.42 -5.44
CA ILE A 299 -4.00 21.87 -6.78
C ILE A 299 -4.22 20.36 -6.77
N LEU A 300 -3.64 19.65 -5.79
CA LEU A 300 -3.80 18.20 -5.67
C LEU A 300 -5.26 17.81 -5.41
N LEU A 301 -5.95 18.52 -4.51
CA LEU A 301 -7.35 18.30 -4.21
C LEU A 301 -8.24 18.54 -5.45
N THR A 302 -7.94 19.58 -6.22
CA THR A 302 -8.65 19.86 -7.48
C THR A 302 -8.42 18.72 -8.47
N GLY A 303 -7.18 18.22 -8.59
CA GLY A 303 -6.86 17.03 -9.39
C GLY A 303 -7.67 15.80 -9.00
N MET A 304 -7.76 15.52 -7.70
CA MET A 304 -8.57 14.42 -7.18
C MET A 304 -10.06 14.59 -7.53
N MET A 305 -10.63 15.77 -7.31
CA MET A 305 -12.04 16.02 -7.63
C MET A 305 -12.32 15.93 -9.14
N MET A 306 -11.40 16.38 -9.98
CA MET A 306 -11.51 16.19 -11.44
C MET A 306 -11.48 14.70 -11.81
N ALA A 307 -10.61 13.91 -11.17
CA ALA A 307 -10.53 12.47 -11.38
C ALA A 307 -11.84 11.76 -10.98
N VAL A 308 -12.44 12.12 -9.85
CA VAL A 308 -13.75 11.60 -9.41
C VAL A 308 -14.86 11.98 -10.38
N ASN A 309 -14.94 13.26 -10.78
CA ASN A 309 -15.97 13.69 -11.73
C ASN A 309 -15.87 12.94 -13.06
N TYR A 310 -14.65 12.73 -13.57
CA TYR A 310 -14.43 11.93 -14.77
C TYR A 310 -14.97 10.50 -14.60
N GLN A 311 -14.66 9.86 -13.46
CA GLN A 311 -15.09 8.50 -13.17
C GLN A 311 -16.62 8.37 -13.02
N GLU A 312 -17.27 9.35 -12.40
CA GLU A 312 -18.74 9.41 -12.30
C GLU A 312 -19.41 9.54 -13.67
N GLU A 313 -18.86 10.38 -14.56
CA GLU A 313 -19.41 10.60 -15.90
C GLU A 313 -19.30 9.36 -16.81
N THR A 314 -18.34 8.47 -16.55
CA THR A 314 -18.09 7.27 -17.39
C THR A 314 -18.48 5.96 -16.72
N ILE A 315 -19.31 5.98 -15.66
CA ILE A 315 -19.67 4.77 -14.90
C ILE A 315 -20.41 3.73 -15.77
N GLU A 316 -21.22 4.17 -16.74
CA GLU A 316 -21.97 3.29 -17.64
C GLU A 316 -21.12 2.62 -18.72
N ASP A 317 -19.88 3.06 -18.92
CA ASP A 317 -18.97 2.46 -19.91
C ASP A 317 -17.88 1.61 -19.24
N ARG A 318 -17.84 1.58 -17.90
CA ARG A 318 -16.77 0.98 -17.13
C ARG A 318 -16.79 -0.55 -17.17
N VAL A 319 -15.67 -1.15 -17.57
CA VAL A 319 -15.37 -2.57 -17.34
C VAL A 319 -14.72 -2.72 -15.97
N SER A 320 -15.15 -3.67 -15.15
CA SER A 320 -14.57 -3.94 -13.82
C SER A 320 -13.63 -5.16 -13.85
N PHE A 321 -14.02 -6.21 -14.56
CA PHE A 321 -13.26 -7.46 -14.67
C PHE A 321 -13.20 -7.93 -16.12
N GLN A 322 -12.15 -8.67 -16.45
CA GLN A 322 -12.02 -9.36 -17.72
C GLN A 322 -11.60 -10.81 -17.47
N LEU A 323 -12.36 -11.75 -18.05
CA LEU A 323 -12.11 -13.18 -17.93
C LEU A 323 -11.86 -13.76 -19.31
N GLY A 324 -10.85 -14.62 -19.44
CA GLY A 324 -10.64 -15.47 -20.61
C GLY A 324 -11.51 -16.73 -20.59
N GLU A 325 -11.32 -17.58 -21.58
CA GLU A 325 -11.93 -18.92 -21.63
C GLU A 325 -11.52 -19.76 -20.44
N ASP A 326 -12.49 -20.40 -19.78
CA ASP A 326 -12.34 -21.21 -18.56
C ASP A 326 -11.77 -20.46 -17.34
N ASP A 327 -11.69 -19.13 -17.40
CA ASP A 327 -11.20 -18.33 -16.28
C ASP A 327 -12.27 -18.16 -15.19
N SER A 328 -11.81 -18.07 -13.95
CA SER A 328 -12.63 -17.71 -12.79
C SER A 328 -11.95 -16.63 -11.97
N THR A 329 -12.72 -15.65 -11.52
CA THR A 329 -12.26 -14.58 -10.61
C THR A 329 -13.36 -14.20 -9.63
N PHE A 330 -13.09 -13.29 -8.69
CA PHE A 330 -14.09 -12.91 -7.69
C PHE A 330 -13.98 -11.46 -7.25
N GLU A 331 -15.13 -10.90 -6.87
CA GLU A 331 -15.25 -9.61 -6.18
C GLU A 331 -15.56 -9.85 -4.68
N ILE A 332 -15.05 -8.96 -3.82
CA ILE A 332 -15.21 -9.09 -2.37
C ILE A 332 -16.24 -8.09 -1.86
N ILE A 333 -17.33 -8.60 -1.28
CA ILE A 333 -18.29 -7.79 -0.55
C ILE A 333 -17.88 -7.75 0.92
N GLN A 334 -17.47 -6.56 1.37
CA GLN A 334 -17.00 -6.33 2.72
C GLN A 334 -18.13 -6.35 3.74
N LYS A 335 -17.77 -6.56 5.01
CA LYS A 335 -18.72 -6.49 6.13
C LYS A 335 -19.37 -5.10 6.25
N PHE A 336 -20.68 -5.10 6.44
CA PHE A 336 -21.48 -3.90 6.73
C PHE A 336 -22.20 -4.04 8.08
N ASP A 337 -22.74 -2.91 8.57
CA ASP A 337 -23.47 -2.87 9.85
C ASP A 337 -24.88 -3.46 9.73
N PRO A 338 -25.43 -4.04 10.82
CA PRO A 338 -26.78 -4.59 10.82
C PRO A 338 -27.82 -3.53 10.45
N GLY A 339 -28.75 -3.90 9.55
CA GLY A 339 -29.77 -2.99 9.03
C GLY A 339 -29.35 -2.26 7.75
N MET A 340 -28.10 -2.39 7.32
CA MET A 340 -27.66 -2.00 5.98
C MET A 340 -27.72 -3.22 5.03
N MET A 341 -27.60 -2.96 3.73
CA MET A 341 -27.47 -3.97 2.68
C MET A 341 -26.52 -3.45 1.62
N VAL A 342 -25.91 -4.36 0.86
CA VAL A 342 -25.14 -4.01 -0.33
C VAL A 342 -25.94 -4.41 -1.55
N GLN A 343 -26.19 -3.45 -2.44
CA GLN A 343 -26.78 -3.72 -3.74
C GLN A 343 -25.66 -3.89 -4.77
N SER A 344 -25.51 -5.10 -5.31
CA SER A 344 -24.51 -5.41 -6.33
C SER A 344 -25.20 -5.58 -7.68
N ASN A 345 -24.86 -4.71 -8.63
CA ASN A 345 -25.31 -4.83 -10.02
C ASN A 345 -24.17 -5.38 -10.88
N ILE A 346 -24.35 -6.60 -11.39
CA ILE A 346 -23.40 -7.30 -12.25
C ILE A 346 -23.93 -7.28 -13.68
N SER A 347 -23.29 -6.53 -14.56
CA SER A 347 -23.65 -6.44 -15.98
C SER A 347 -22.70 -7.28 -16.82
N ASN A 348 -23.28 -8.17 -17.64
CA ASN A 348 -22.57 -8.84 -18.72
C ASN A 348 -22.52 -7.88 -19.94
N LEU A 349 -21.32 -7.43 -20.31
CA LEU A 349 -21.12 -6.47 -21.40
C LEU A 349 -20.88 -7.15 -22.76
N ASN A 350 -20.84 -8.48 -22.79
CA ASN A 350 -20.67 -9.27 -24.01
C ASN A 350 -21.99 -9.40 -24.78
N SER A 351 -21.88 -9.70 -26.07
CA SER A 351 -22.99 -9.82 -27.01
C SER A 351 -23.46 -11.26 -27.21
N VAL A 352 -22.58 -12.24 -26.99
CA VAL A 352 -22.88 -13.67 -27.17
C VAL A 352 -22.57 -14.48 -25.92
N GLY A 353 -21.42 -14.24 -25.27
CA GLY A 353 -20.96 -15.03 -24.13
C GLY A 353 -21.90 -14.96 -22.91
N GLN A 354 -22.11 -16.09 -22.24
CA GLN A 354 -22.88 -16.18 -21.00
C GLN A 354 -21.94 -16.10 -19.80
N LEU A 355 -22.29 -15.28 -18.80
CA LEU A 355 -21.54 -15.14 -17.56
C LEU A 355 -22.22 -15.98 -16.47
N GLU A 356 -21.43 -16.77 -15.74
CA GLU A 356 -21.91 -17.48 -14.56
C GLU A 356 -21.42 -16.82 -13.28
N ILE A 357 -22.26 -16.84 -12.24
CA ILE A 357 -22.01 -16.18 -10.96
C ILE A 357 -22.34 -17.11 -9.80
N VAL A 358 -21.44 -17.22 -8.82
CA VAL A 358 -21.73 -17.84 -7.52
C VAL A 358 -21.55 -16.82 -6.41
N VAL A 359 -22.59 -16.66 -5.57
CA VAL A 359 -22.51 -15.87 -4.34
C VAL A 359 -22.29 -16.79 -3.15
N VAL A 360 -21.18 -16.63 -2.44
CA VAL A 360 -20.78 -17.52 -1.35
C VAL A 360 -20.12 -16.74 -0.20
N MET A 361 -20.24 -17.23 1.03
CA MET A 361 -19.48 -16.70 2.16
C MET A 361 -18.01 -17.09 2.01
N VAL A 362 -17.08 -16.17 2.28
CA VAL A 362 -15.62 -16.39 2.13
C VAL A 362 -15.14 -17.64 2.89
N GLU A 363 -15.64 -17.86 4.11
CA GLU A 363 -15.24 -19.03 4.91
C GLU A 363 -15.75 -20.36 4.32
N THR A 364 -16.83 -20.32 3.53
CA THR A 364 -17.44 -21.50 2.92
C THR A 364 -16.79 -21.84 1.58
N SER A 365 -16.11 -20.89 0.92
CA SER A 365 -15.50 -21.09 -0.40
C SER A 365 -14.20 -21.89 -0.38
N VAL A 366 -13.59 -22.08 0.80
CA VAL A 366 -12.27 -22.72 0.97
C VAL A 366 -12.12 -24.05 0.20
N PRO A 367 -13.09 -25.00 0.23
CA PRO A 367 -12.94 -26.27 -0.48
C PRO A 367 -12.78 -26.13 -2.00
N ALA A 368 -13.30 -25.05 -2.59
CA ALA A 368 -13.19 -24.77 -4.02
C ALA A 368 -11.90 -24.01 -4.39
N MET A 369 -11.06 -23.65 -3.42
CA MET A 369 -9.86 -22.82 -3.63
C MET A 369 -8.59 -23.45 -3.03
N GLU A 370 -8.57 -24.76 -2.78
CA GLU A 370 -7.43 -25.44 -2.15
C GLU A 370 -6.25 -25.68 -3.11
N THR A 371 -6.50 -25.68 -4.43
CA THR A 371 -5.57 -26.21 -5.44
C THR A 371 -4.77 -25.15 -6.20
N GLY A 372 -4.79 -23.87 -5.79
CA GLY A 372 -4.15 -22.79 -6.55
C GLY A 372 -5.02 -22.20 -7.65
N ALA A 373 -6.24 -22.71 -7.83
CA ALA A 373 -7.25 -22.21 -8.76
C ALA A 373 -8.65 -22.34 -8.12
N ILE A 374 -9.66 -21.74 -8.75
CA ILE A 374 -11.06 -21.90 -8.36
C ILE A 374 -11.60 -23.15 -9.08
N ASP A 375 -11.93 -24.18 -8.32
CA ASP A 375 -12.67 -25.35 -8.81
C ASP A 375 -14.15 -24.96 -8.97
N TRP A 376 -14.55 -24.71 -10.22
CA TRP A 376 -15.89 -24.22 -10.53
C TRP A 376 -16.99 -25.22 -10.17
N GLU A 377 -16.78 -26.51 -10.45
CA GLU A 377 -17.75 -27.57 -10.12
C GLU A 377 -18.01 -27.63 -8.61
N VAL A 378 -16.97 -27.51 -7.80
CA VAL A 378 -17.11 -27.45 -6.34
C VAL A 378 -17.77 -26.12 -5.94
N MET A 379 -17.36 -24.99 -6.52
CA MET A 379 -17.87 -23.66 -6.18
C MET A 379 -19.40 -23.56 -6.34
N GLN A 380 -19.94 -24.10 -7.43
CA GLN A 380 -21.38 -24.13 -7.69
C GLN A 380 -22.18 -24.86 -6.59
N THR A 381 -21.56 -25.78 -5.85
CA THR A 381 -22.23 -26.51 -4.75
C THR A 381 -22.22 -25.75 -3.42
N LEU A 382 -21.39 -24.72 -3.29
CA LEU A 382 -21.13 -24.01 -2.03
C LEU A 382 -21.96 -22.73 -1.85
N GLY A 383 -22.51 -22.18 -2.94
CA GLY A 383 -23.21 -20.91 -2.94
C GLY A 383 -24.45 -20.87 -3.83
N GLU A 384 -25.04 -19.68 -3.95
CA GLU A 384 -26.16 -19.45 -4.86
C GLU A 384 -25.64 -19.20 -6.29
N HIS A 385 -26.01 -20.08 -7.22
CA HIS A 385 -25.59 -20.03 -8.61
C HIS A 385 -26.60 -19.25 -9.47
N TYR A 386 -26.09 -18.33 -10.29
CA TYR A 386 -26.83 -17.49 -11.20
C TYR A 386 -26.18 -17.49 -12.58
N THR A 387 -26.98 -17.24 -13.61
CA THR A 387 -26.47 -16.99 -14.95
C THR A 387 -26.94 -15.63 -15.45
N VAL A 388 -26.04 -14.91 -16.12
CA VAL A 388 -26.26 -13.56 -16.63
C VAL A 388 -26.14 -13.58 -18.15
N ALA A 389 -27.28 -13.41 -18.81
CA ALA A 389 -27.36 -13.41 -20.26
C ALA A 389 -26.62 -12.19 -20.86
N PRO A 390 -26.18 -12.26 -22.13
CA PRO A 390 -25.52 -11.15 -22.82
C PRO A 390 -26.31 -9.85 -22.73
N GLN A 391 -25.63 -8.72 -22.51
CA GLN A 391 -26.23 -7.39 -22.39
C GLN A 391 -27.32 -7.27 -21.30
N THR A 392 -27.30 -8.14 -20.29
CA THR A 392 -28.22 -8.07 -19.15
C THR A 392 -27.49 -7.79 -17.84
N THR A 393 -28.25 -7.42 -16.81
CA THR A 393 -27.73 -7.13 -15.48
C THR A 393 -28.44 -7.97 -14.45
N LEU A 394 -27.66 -8.64 -13.61
CA LEU A 394 -28.11 -9.30 -12.39
C LEU A 394 -27.99 -8.32 -11.22
N SER A 395 -29.09 -8.07 -10.53
CA SER A 395 -29.11 -7.26 -9.31
C SER A 395 -29.26 -8.15 -8.09
N LEU A 396 -28.27 -8.11 -7.21
CA LEU A 396 -28.22 -8.89 -5.98
C LEU A 396 -28.32 -7.95 -4.77
N ASN A 397 -29.08 -8.40 -3.76
CA ASN A 397 -29.23 -7.70 -2.50
C ASN A 397 -28.62 -8.54 -1.38
N ILE A 398 -27.41 -8.18 -0.96
CA ILE A 398 -26.70 -8.91 0.10
C ILE A 398 -27.08 -8.29 1.44
N THR A 399 -27.81 -9.06 2.25
CA THR A 399 -28.39 -8.59 3.53
C THR A 399 -27.73 -9.19 4.77
N SER A 400 -26.76 -10.08 4.61
CA SER A 400 -26.07 -10.77 5.71
C SER A 400 -24.96 -9.88 6.30
N PRO A 401 -25.19 -9.17 7.43
CA PRO A 401 -24.22 -8.24 7.95
C PRO A 401 -23.05 -8.98 8.62
N LYS A 402 -21.93 -8.27 8.84
CA LYS A 402 -20.75 -8.79 9.57
C LYS A 402 -20.01 -9.97 8.92
N ILE A 403 -20.39 -10.40 7.72
CA ILE A 403 -19.76 -11.51 6.99
C ILE A 403 -19.25 -10.99 5.64
N TYR A 404 -18.10 -11.48 5.21
CA TYR A 404 -17.57 -11.22 3.87
C TYR A 404 -18.15 -12.23 2.88
N HIS A 405 -18.52 -11.76 1.68
CA HIS A 405 -19.00 -12.62 0.61
C HIS A 405 -18.10 -12.49 -0.61
N PHE A 406 -17.98 -13.56 -1.37
CA PHE A 406 -17.47 -13.52 -2.73
C PHE A 406 -18.64 -13.48 -3.71
N ILE A 407 -18.50 -12.65 -4.73
CA ILE A 407 -19.22 -12.80 -5.99
C ILE A 407 -18.20 -13.40 -6.97
N VAL A 408 -18.23 -14.72 -7.09
CA VAL A 408 -17.34 -15.46 -7.99
C VAL A 408 -17.94 -15.43 -9.39
N MET A 409 -17.12 -15.11 -10.37
CA MET A 409 -17.45 -15.03 -11.79
C MET A 409 -16.71 -16.13 -12.55
N HIS A 410 -17.40 -16.76 -13.50
CA HIS A 410 -16.80 -17.75 -14.38
C HIS A 410 -17.27 -17.58 -15.82
N TYR A 411 -16.36 -17.87 -16.76
CA TYR A 411 -16.63 -17.85 -18.19
C TYR A 411 -16.18 -19.16 -18.85
N GLU A 412 -17.11 -20.11 -18.95
CA GLU A 412 -16.83 -21.48 -19.45
C GLU A 412 -16.48 -21.49 -20.95
N ASP A 413 -17.47 -21.19 -21.82
CA ASP A 413 -17.34 -21.35 -23.26
C ASP A 413 -17.18 -20.00 -23.97
N ALA A 414 -15.96 -19.68 -24.41
CA ALA A 414 -15.67 -18.47 -25.17
C ALA A 414 -15.95 -18.65 -26.68
N PRO A 415 -16.93 -17.93 -27.28
CA PRO A 415 -17.12 -17.95 -28.72
C PRO A 415 -15.91 -17.37 -29.45
N GLU A 416 -15.61 -17.85 -30.68
CA GLU A 416 -14.44 -17.40 -31.47
C GLU A 416 -14.37 -15.87 -31.64
N ASP A 417 -15.53 -15.19 -31.71
CA ASP A 417 -15.62 -13.73 -31.90
C ASP A 417 -15.61 -12.93 -30.57
N GLU A 418 -15.64 -13.60 -29.40
CA GLU A 418 -15.72 -12.99 -28.06
C GLU A 418 -14.88 -13.79 -27.03
N SER A 419 -13.56 -13.80 -27.23
CA SER A 419 -12.61 -14.57 -26.39
C SER A 419 -12.43 -14.02 -24.97
N VAL A 420 -12.99 -12.85 -24.65
CA VAL A 420 -12.87 -12.19 -23.35
C VAL A 420 -14.25 -11.76 -22.88
N MET A 421 -14.61 -12.16 -21.66
CA MET A 421 -15.81 -11.72 -20.95
C MET A 421 -15.52 -10.43 -20.20
N GLN A 422 -16.19 -9.35 -20.57
CA GLN A 422 -16.14 -8.07 -19.89
C GLN A 422 -17.32 -7.94 -18.94
N VAL A 423 -17.01 -7.79 -17.65
CA VAL A 423 -18.02 -7.68 -16.60
C VAL A 423 -17.91 -6.31 -15.94
N ARG A 424 -19.04 -5.65 -15.75
CA ARG A 424 -19.13 -4.47 -14.89
C ARG A 424 -19.80 -4.85 -13.58
N ILE A 425 -19.16 -4.51 -12.46
CA ILE A 425 -19.75 -4.68 -11.13
C ILE A 425 -19.82 -3.31 -10.44
N ILE A 426 -21.01 -2.98 -9.94
CA ILE A 426 -21.23 -1.80 -9.11
C ILE A 426 -21.81 -2.26 -7.78
N ASN A 427 -21.04 -2.06 -6.72
CA ASN A 427 -21.42 -2.38 -5.34
C ASN A 427 -21.81 -1.10 -4.62
N ASP A 428 -23.10 -0.91 -4.35
CA ASP A 428 -23.63 0.23 -3.60
C ASP A 428 -23.88 -0.15 -2.14
N TYR A 429 -23.10 0.44 -1.24
CA TYR A 429 -23.22 0.27 0.22
C TYR A 429 -24.22 1.25 0.84
N GLY A 430 -24.79 2.18 0.07
CA GLY A 430 -25.78 3.16 0.52
C GLY A 430 -25.21 4.28 1.39
N GLU A 431 -23.90 4.50 1.36
CA GLU A 431 -23.20 5.50 2.19
C GLU A 431 -22.40 6.49 1.32
N ASP A 432 -22.56 7.80 1.56
CA ASP A 432 -21.66 8.82 0.99
C ASP A 432 -20.53 9.13 1.99
N LYS A 433 -19.32 8.68 1.66
CA LYS A 433 -18.10 8.85 2.47
C LYS A 433 -17.11 9.86 1.90
N MET A 434 -17.48 10.58 0.83
CA MET A 434 -16.54 11.43 0.08
C MET A 434 -15.85 12.48 0.96
N GLY A 435 -16.63 13.17 1.82
CA GLY A 435 -16.07 14.19 2.71
C GLY A 435 -15.10 13.64 3.76
N GLU A 436 -15.38 12.46 4.31
CA GLU A 436 -14.51 11.77 5.27
C GLU A 436 -13.18 11.37 4.61
N ALA A 437 -13.24 10.85 3.39
CA ALA A 437 -12.07 10.47 2.61
C ALA A 437 -11.20 11.64 2.16
N MET A 438 -11.82 12.75 1.74
CA MET A 438 -11.10 13.99 1.45
C MET A 438 -10.37 14.49 2.71
N PHE A 439 -11.03 14.47 3.86
CA PHE A 439 -10.42 14.87 5.13
C PHE A 439 -9.24 13.96 5.52
N LEU A 440 -9.41 12.64 5.37
CA LEU A 440 -8.36 11.66 5.67
C LEU A 440 -7.15 11.79 4.74
N SER A 441 -7.34 12.35 3.55
CA SER A 441 -6.29 12.59 2.56
C SER A 441 -5.47 13.87 2.79
N LEU A 442 -6.00 14.85 3.54
CA LEU A 442 -5.31 16.14 3.79
C LEU A 442 -3.87 16.01 4.32
N PRO A 443 -3.54 15.09 5.26
CA PRO A 443 -2.17 14.90 5.71
C PRO A 443 -1.21 14.53 4.58
N SER A 444 -1.61 13.66 3.66
CA SER A 444 -0.79 13.28 2.49
C SER A 444 -0.49 14.48 1.60
N LEU A 445 -1.53 15.24 1.26
CA LEU A 445 -1.41 16.41 0.39
C LEU A 445 -0.51 17.49 1.02
N TRP A 446 -0.67 17.71 2.33
CA TRP A 446 0.17 18.64 3.08
C TRP A 446 1.64 18.19 3.15
N MET A 447 1.89 16.90 3.44
CA MET A 447 3.25 16.36 3.47
C MET A 447 3.95 16.51 2.12
N THR A 448 3.23 16.27 1.03
CA THR A 448 3.74 16.48 -0.33
C THR A 448 4.08 17.94 -0.57
N GLY A 449 3.18 18.87 -0.21
CA GLY A 449 3.44 20.31 -0.27
C GLY A 449 4.64 20.75 0.56
N PHE A 450 4.80 20.19 1.76
CA PHE A 450 5.94 20.45 2.64
C PHE A 450 7.26 20.05 1.99
N VAL A 451 7.34 18.85 1.41
CA VAL A 451 8.58 18.36 0.76
C VAL A 451 8.93 19.23 -0.43
N VAL A 452 7.98 19.50 -1.32
CA VAL A 452 8.18 20.37 -2.49
C VAL A 452 8.68 21.75 -2.06
N TYR A 453 8.03 22.37 -1.08
CA TYR A 453 8.43 23.69 -0.59
C TYR A 453 9.77 23.68 0.14
N ARG A 454 10.09 22.61 0.86
CA ARG A 454 11.37 22.42 1.56
C ARG A 454 12.52 22.32 0.56
N LEU A 455 12.38 21.51 -0.49
CA LEU A 455 13.38 21.38 -1.55
C LEU A 455 13.58 22.69 -2.31
N TYR A 456 12.49 23.39 -2.64
CA TYR A 456 12.56 24.72 -3.26
C TYR A 456 13.39 25.69 -2.42
N ARG A 457 13.14 25.77 -1.11
CA ARG A 457 13.88 26.65 -0.20
C ARG A 457 15.35 26.26 -0.07
N LEU A 458 15.66 24.98 0.02
CA LEU A 458 17.05 24.50 0.06
C LEU A 458 17.82 24.93 -1.20
N LYS A 459 17.22 24.72 -2.37
CA LYS A 459 17.79 25.16 -3.65
C LYS A 459 17.99 26.67 -3.70
N LYS A 460 17.00 27.46 -3.24
CA LYS A 460 17.07 28.93 -3.21
C LYS A 460 18.23 29.44 -2.34
N GLU A 461 18.51 28.77 -1.22
CA GLU A 461 19.59 29.11 -0.29
C GLU A 461 20.95 28.48 -0.66
N GLY A 462 21.07 27.84 -1.84
CA GLY A 462 22.30 27.19 -2.28
C GLY A 462 22.70 25.97 -1.43
N ARG A 463 21.76 25.37 -0.71
CA ARG A 463 21.98 24.23 0.18
C ARG A 463 21.71 22.90 -0.53
N SER A 464 22.40 21.85 -0.07
CA SER A 464 22.12 20.48 -0.51
C SER A 464 20.69 20.07 -0.15
N TRP A 465 20.04 19.31 -1.03
CA TRP A 465 18.69 18.78 -0.78
C TRP A 465 18.65 17.78 0.41
N ILE A 466 19.81 17.23 0.80
CA ILE A 466 19.98 16.32 1.94
C ILE A 466 20.04 17.10 3.28
N ASP A 467 20.24 18.42 3.27
CA ASP A 467 20.36 19.23 4.49
C ASP A 467 19.06 19.21 5.32
N SER A 468 19.11 18.52 6.47
CA SER A 468 18.00 18.40 7.43
C SER A 468 17.91 19.55 8.42
N THR A 469 18.88 20.49 8.42
CA THR A 469 18.92 21.56 9.41
C THR A 469 17.67 22.46 9.34
N PRO A 470 17.06 22.80 10.48
CA PRO A 470 15.91 23.69 10.49
C PRO A 470 16.24 25.05 9.87
N SER A 471 15.30 25.61 9.09
CA SER A 471 15.57 26.83 8.32
C SER A 471 15.88 28.10 9.11
N TYR A 472 15.72 28.12 10.43
CA TYR A 472 16.14 29.25 11.27
C TYR A 472 17.63 29.19 11.65
N VAL A 473 18.29 28.05 11.40
CA VAL A 473 19.72 27.83 11.65
C VAL A 473 20.53 28.12 10.39
N TRP A 474 19.86 28.23 9.23
CA TRP A 474 20.51 28.69 8.02
C TRP A 474 21.06 30.08 8.28
N ALA A 475 22.38 30.25 8.14
CA ALA A 475 22.99 31.57 8.17
C ALA A 475 22.16 32.45 7.24
N SER A 476 21.57 33.52 7.78
CA SER A 476 20.97 34.55 6.94
C SER A 476 22.03 34.92 5.93
N SER A 477 21.77 34.72 4.64
CA SER A 477 22.57 35.37 3.61
C SER A 477 22.68 36.83 4.03
N SER A 478 23.91 37.25 4.31
CA SER A 478 24.23 38.65 4.53
C SER A 478 23.73 39.44 3.34
N SER A 479 22.95 40.49 3.60
CA SER A 479 22.78 41.68 2.77
C SER A 479 22.61 41.48 1.24
N THR A 480 21.37 41.63 0.80
CA THR A 480 20.99 42.37 -0.41
C THR A 480 19.67 43.04 -0.02
N ASP A 481 19.51 44.34 0.26
CA ASP A 481 20.09 45.55 -0.32
C ASP A 481 20.63 45.34 -1.73
N GLU A 482 19.72 45.09 -2.66
CA GLU A 482 19.78 45.73 -3.96
C GLU A 482 18.34 46.00 -4.46
N GLU A 483 18.18 47.23 -4.93
CA GLU A 483 17.00 47.97 -5.31
C GLU A 483 16.05 47.30 -6.33
N ALA A 484 14.80 47.80 -6.32
CA ALA A 484 13.73 47.72 -7.34
C ALA A 484 12.68 46.60 -7.22
#